data_AF-A0A7C7TQF1-F1
#
_entry.id   AF-A0A7C7TQF1-F1
#
_cell.length_a   1.000
_cell.length_b   1.000
_cell.length_c   1.000
_cell.angle_alpha   90.00
_cell.angle_beta   90.00
_cell.angle_gamma   90.00
#
_symmetry.space_group_name_H-M   'P 1'
#
loop_
_entity.id
_entity.type
_entity.pdbx_description
1 polymer ?
#
loop_
_entity_poly.entity_id
_entity_poly.type
_entity_poly.pdbx_seq_one_letter_code
_entity_poly.pdbx_strand_id
1 'polypeptide(L)'
;MKNLFVLMLALGSFSSCTMATDYSAWSDGEILVYNETAGPWDKIQCSSEKKIGSNIRKRDCATVRQLKARSEVSASSINNINYGTTDFFR
;
A
#
# COMPACT_ATOMS: atom_id res chain seq x y z
N MET A 1 -14.59 29.30 -27.60
CA MET A 1 -15.20 28.56 -26.45
C MET A 1 -15.45 27.07 -26.74
N LYS A 2 -15.65 26.64 -28.00
CA LYS A 2 -15.89 25.23 -28.35
C LYS A 2 -14.69 24.29 -28.10
N ASN A 3 -13.46 24.81 -28.26
CA ASN A 3 -12.23 24.01 -28.08
C ASN A 3 -11.84 23.81 -26.61
N LEU A 4 -12.38 24.63 -25.68
CA LEU A 4 -12.10 24.51 -24.24
C LEU A 4 -12.85 23.32 -23.62
N PHE A 5 -14.08 23.07 -24.08
CA PHE A 5 -14.90 21.93 -23.64
C PHE A 5 -14.33 20.59 -24.10
N VAL A 6 -13.69 20.55 -25.27
CA VAL A 6 -13.01 19.35 -25.77
C VAL A 6 -11.76 19.03 -24.94
N LEU A 7 -11.06 20.06 -24.46
CA LEU A 7 -9.89 19.89 -23.59
C LEU A 7 -10.29 19.31 -22.23
N MET A 8 -11.35 19.81 -21.60
CA MET A 8 -11.83 19.31 -20.30
C MET A 8 -12.34 17.86 -20.36
N LEU A 9 -12.94 17.44 -21.48
CA LEU A 9 -13.37 16.04 -21.67
C LEU A 9 -12.19 15.07 -21.82
N ALA A 10 -11.04 15.54 -22.31
CA ALA A 10 -9.85 14.71 -22.52
C ALA A 10 -9.03 14.48 -21.24
N LEU A 11 -9.19 15.32 -20.20
CA LEU A 11 -8.47 15.16 -18.93
C LEU A 11 -9.18 14.24 -17.91
N GLY A 12 -10.38 13.72 -18.22
CA GLY A 12 -11.22 12.99 -17.26
C GLY A 12 -11.10 11.47 -17.24
N SER A 13 -10.29 10.84 -18.11
CA SER A 13 -10.38 9.40 -18.40
C SER A 13 -9.35 8.49 -17.71
N PHE A 14 -8.52 9.00 -16.78
CA PHE A 14 -7.54 8.18 -16.06
C PHE A 14 -7.81 8.06 -14.55
N SER A 15 -9.08 7.99 -14.14
CA SER A 15 -9.40 7.47 -12.80
C SER A 15 -9.28 5.94 -12.81
N SER A 16 -8.06 5.43 -12.95
CA SER A 16 -7.78 4.00 -12.82
C SER A 16 -8.12 3.59 -11.39
N CYS A 17 -9.13 2.75 -11.20
CA CYS A 17 -9.38 2.13 -9.90
C CYS A 17 -8.20 1.21 -9.58
N THR A 18 -7.29 1.67 -8.73
CA THR A 18 -6.27 0.82 -8.13
C THR A 18 -6.94 0.00 -7.03
N MET A 19 -7.61 -1.09 -7.41
CA MET A 19 -8.09 -2.04 -6.42
C MET A 19 -6.85 -2.68 -5.77
N ALA A 20 -6.48 -2.19 -4.60
CA ALA A 20 -5.45 -2.81 -3.79
C ALA A 20 -5.93 -4.21 -3.44
N THR A 21 -5.29 -5.22 -4.02
CA THR A 21 -5.60 -6.62 -3.72
C THR A 21 -5.10 -6.91 -2.31
N ASP A 22 -5.98 -7.43 -1.46
CA ASP A 22 -5.60 -7.91 -0.13
C ASP A 22 -5.10 -9.35 -0.21
N TYR A 23 -3.78 -9.50 -0.29
CA TYR A 23 -3.13 -10.81 -0.32
C TYR A 23 -3.14 -11.51 1.04
N SER A 24 -3.54 -10.82 2.12
CA SER A 24 -3.55 -11.39 3.47
C SER A 24 -4.65 -12.45 3.64
N ALA A 25 -5.66 -12.40 2.78
CA ALA A 25 -6.73 -13.40 2.70
C ALA A 25 -6.32 -14.68 1.95
N TRP A 26 -5.20 -14.66 1.22
CA TRP A 26 -4.74 -15.82 0.47
C TRP A 26 -4.08 -16.84 1.39
N SER A 27 -4.25 -18.12 1.05
CA SER A 27 -3.54 -19.22 1.69
C SER A 27 -2.07 -19.22 1.28
N ASP A 28 -1.23 -19.86 2.11
CA ASP A 28 0.20 -19.98 1.82
C ASP A 28 0.47 -20.74 0.51
N GLY A 29 -0.42 -21.69 0.15
CA GLY A 29 -0.33 -22.43 -1.11
C GLY A 29 -0.62 -21.56 -2.34
N GLU A 30 -1.66 -20.73 -2.28
CA GLU A 30 -1.98 -19.79 -3.37
C GLU A 30 -0.85 -18.79 -3.60
N ILE A 31 -0.24 -18.30 -2.52
CA ILE A 31 0.90 -17.38 -2.59
C ILE A 31 2.14 -18.06 -3.18
N LEU A 32 2.41 -19.31 -2.79
CA LEU A 32 3.52 -20.08 -3.32
C LEU A 32 3.39 -20.22 -4.85
N VAL A 33 2.23 -20.70 -5.32
CA VAL A 33 1.95 -20.92 -6.74
C VAL A 33 2.04 -19.61 -7.53
N TYR A 34 1.48 -18.52 -6.99
CA TYR A 34 1.59 -17.21 -7.62
C TYR A 34 3.07 -16.78 -7.77
N ASN A 35 3.86 -16.93 -6.70
CA ASN A 35 5.27 -16.53 -6.68
C ASN A 35 6.19 -17.31 -7.61
N GLU A 36 5.79 -18.51 -8.06
CA GLU A 36 6.53 -19.28 -9.07
C GLU A 36 6.52 -18.58 -10.44
N THR A 37 5.40 -17.94 -10.77
CA THR A 37 5.20 -17.25 -12.05
C THR A 37 5.45 -15.74 -11.98
N ALA A 38 5.38 -15.16 -10.79
CA ALA A 38 5.52 -13.72 -10.61
C ALA A 38 6.96 -13.23 -10.82
N GLY A 39 7.08 -12.06 -11.47
CA GLY A 39 8.35 -11.34 -11.57
C GLY A 39 8.89 -10.94 -10.18
N PRO A 40 10.21 -10.72 -10.03
CA PRO A 40 10.84 -10.50 -8.72
C PRO A 40 10.20 -9.38 -7.87
N TRP A 41 9.74 -8.31 -8.51
CA TRP A 41 9.10 -7.17 -7.86
C TRP A 41 7.63 -7.40 -7.48
N ASP A 42 7.00 -8.37 -8.12
CA ASP A 42 5.57 -8.67 -7.94
C ASP A 42 5.35 -9.88 -7.04
N LYS A 43 6.43 -10.57 -6.62
CA LYS A 43 6.36 -11.62 -5.61
C LYS A 43 5.75 -11.08 -4.33
N ILE A 44 4.83 -11.85 -3.75
CA ILE A 44 4.15 -11.57 -2.49
C ILE A 44 5.03 -12.08 -1.34
N GLN A 45 5.20 -11.23 -0.34
CA GLN A 45 5.85 -11.57 0.93
C GLN A 45 4.88 -11.27 2.08
N CYS A 46 4.76 -12.21 3.00
CA CYS A 46 3.91 -12.09 4.18
C CYS A 46 4.75 -11.98 5.44
N SER A 47 4.36 -11.05 6.32
CA SER A 47 4.85 -10.96 7.69
C SER A 47 3.67 -11.15 8.66
N SER A 48 3.93 -11.76 9.80
CA SER A 48 2.96 -11.86 10.89
C SER A 48 3.45 -10.98 12.04
N GLU A 49 2.96 -9.74 12.10
CA GLU A 49 3.34 -8.81 13.14
C GLU A 49 2.32 -8.81 14.29
N LYS A 50 2.85 -8.76 15.52
CA LYS A 50 2.05 -8.48 16.72
C LYS A 50 2.16 -7.00 16.99
N LYS A 51 1.07 -6.25 16.80
CA LYS A 51 1.03 -4.82 17.14
C LYS A 51 1.25 -4.66 18.65
N ILE A 52 2.13 -3.75 19.06
CA ILE A 52 2.39 -3.46 20.49
C ILE A 52 1.05 -3.09 21.16
N GLY A 53 0.74 -3.75 22.27
CA GLY A 53 -0.54 -3.58 22.98
C GLY A 53 -1.72 -4.40 22.43
N SER A 54 -1.54 -5.17 21.35
CA SER A 54 -2.54 -6.10 20.83
C SER A 54 -2.12 -7.56 21.06
N ASN A 55 -3.07 -8.41 21.47
CA ASN A 55 -2.84 -9.86 21.53
C ASN A 55 -3.19 -10.58 20.22
N ILE A 56 -3.70 -9.85 19.22
CA ILE A 56 -4.08 -10.41 17.92
C ILE A 56 -2.90 -10.27 16.97
N ARG A 57 -2.41 -11.39 16.44
CA ARG A 57 -1.45 -11.39 15.34
C ARG A 57 -2.18 -11.03 14.05
N LYS A 58 -1.67 -10.04 13.32
CA LYS A 58 -2.16 -9.72 11.98
C LYS A 58 -1.13 -10.20 10.96
N ARG A 59 -1.60 -10.95 9.98
CA ARG A 59 -0.84 -11.27 8.77
C ARG A 59 -0.97 -10.06 7.84
N ASP A 60 0.15 -9.51 7.41
CA ASP A 60 0.24 -8.49 6.37
C ASP A 60 1.02 -9.08 5.21
N CYS A 61 0.38 -9.15 4.04
CA CYS A 61 0.96 -9.67 2.81
C CYS A 61 0.96 -8.58 1.74
N ALA A 62 2.12 -8.33 1.13
CA ALA A 62 2.28 -7.33 0.09
C ALA A 62 3.33 -7.75 -0.92
N THR A 63 3.31 -7.17 -2.11
CA THR A 63 4.38 -7.42 -3.09
C THR A 63 5.69 -6.73 -2.68
N VAL A 64 6.83 -7.26 -3.14
CA VAL A 64 8.15 -6.65 -2.88
C VAL A 64 8.18 -5.17 -3.28
N ARG A 65 7.58 -4.82 -4.42
CA ARG A 65 7.43 -3.44 -4.87
C ARG A 65 6.62 -2.58 -3.89
N GLN A 66 5.52 -3.10 -3.36
CA GLN A 66 4.71 -2.40 -2.37
C GLN A 66 5.45 -2.22 -1.04
N LEU A 67 6.19 -3.23 -0.59
CA LEU A 67 7.01 -3.14 0.62
C LEU A 67 8.10 -2.07 0.47
N LYS A 68 8.76 -2.02 -0.69
CA LYS A 68 9.73 -0.97 -0.99
C LYS A 68 9.10 0.43 -0.98
N ALA A 69 7.97 0.61 -1.64
CA ALA A 69 7.25 1.88 -1.62
C ALA A 69 6.83 2.29 -0.20
N ARG A 70 6.36 1.35 0.64
CA ARG A 70 6.05 1.60 2.06
C ARG A 70 7.28 2.02 2.85
N SER A 71 8.44 1.42 2.60
CA SER A 71 9.69 1.78 3.28
C SER A 71 10.17 3.20 2.92
N GLU A 72 10.00 3.61 1.65
CA GLU A 72 10.35 4.95 1.18
C GLU A 72 9.39 6.00 1.75
N VAL A 73 8.08 5.70 1.82
CA VAL A 73 7.08 6.54 2.49
C VAL A 73 7.34 6.63 3.99
N SER A 74 7.68 5.52 4.65
CA SER A 74 8.02 5.53 6.08
C SER A 74 9.26 6.39 6.34
N ALA A 75 10.31 6.27 5.52
CA ALA A 75 11.52 7.07 5.64
C ALA A 75 11.26 8.58 5.41
N SER A 76 10.35 8.93 4.51
CA SER A 76 9.95 10.33 4.28
C SER A 76 8.99 10.85 5.35
N SER A 77 8.19 9.99 5.99
CA SER A 77 7.35 10.38 7.14
C SER A 77 8.15 10.66 8.42
N ILE A 78 9.30 10.01 8.62
CA ILE A 78 10.24 10.32 9.71
C ILE A 78 10.83 11.74 9.55
N ASN A 79 10.99 12.22 8.31
CA ASN A 79 11.45 13.58 8.05
C ASN A 79 10.34 14.65 8.17
N ASN A 80 9.09 14.25 8.44
CA ASN A 80 7.98 15.15 8.73
C ASN A 80 7.44 14.95 10.15
N ILE A 81 8.33 14.74 11.12
CA ILE A 81 8.01 15.03 12.51
C ILE A 81 7.94 16.55 12.63
N ASN A 82 6.79 17.11 12.25
CA ASN A 82 6.44 18.47 12.55
C ASN A 82 6.27 18.55 14.08
N TYR A 83 7.23 19.17 14.75
CA TYR A 83 7.16 19.53 16.15
C TYR A 83 6.00 20.50 16.37
N GLY A 84 4.83 20.01 16.74
CA GLY A 84 3.74 20.92 17.08
C GLY A 84 2.34 20.33 17.12
N THR A 85 2.08 19.35 17.99
CA THR A 85 0.74 19.17 18.57
C THR A 85 0.89 18.74 20.03
N THR A 86 0.79 19.70 20.93
CA THR A 86 0.48 19.47 22.34
C THR A 86 -0.95 18.96 22.43
N ASP A 87 -1.15 17.65 22.49
CA ASP A 87 -2.45 17.09 22.83
C ASP A 87 -2.48 16.78 24.34
N PHE A 88 -3.27 17.61 25.00
CA PHE A 88 -3.66 17.57 26.39
C PHE A 88 -4.27 16.20 26.75
N PHE A 89 -3.64 15.49 27.67
CA PHE A 89 -4.30 14.42 28.40
C PHE A 89 -5.20 15.04 29.48
N ARG A 90 -6.48 14.67 29.41
CA ARG A 90 -7.50 14.89 30.43
C ARG A 90 -7.28 13.95 31.62
#